data_AF-A0A7R9DYP2-F1
#
_entry.id   AF-A0A7R9DYP2-F1
#
_cell.length_a   1.000
_cell.length_b   1.000
_cell.length_c   1.000
_cell.angle_alpha   90.00
_cell.angle_beta   90.00
_cell.angle_gamma   90.00
#
_symmetry.space_group_name_H-M   'P 1'
#
loop_
_entity.id
_entity.type
_entity.pdbx_description
1 polymer ?
#
loop_
_entity_poly.entity_id
_entity_poly.type
_entity_poly.pdbx_seq_one_letter_code
_entity_poly.pdbx_strand_id
1 'polypeptide(L)'
;MLSHPLCTLSHTHWTYWPTHWTHYLTLTGHAFPPTVHSGPLTCLALIRTVAAWLSLTDRVQVMNSDIVCQPELVSSADVVVLNNVFQFFLELDKQADMWRFLRSTVKPGAILVTIPALHQVLVLDQAGIDLSQWVEEIPLHNVHAVTIDKEDLEEVKHYRVK
;
A
#
# COMPACT_ATOMS: atom_id res chain seq x y z
N MET A 1 14.69 34.52 -38.80
CA MET A 1 13.90 34.28 -37.58
C MET A 1 13.43 32.83 -37.66
N LEU A 2 13.70 31.91 -36.76
CA LEU A 2 14.24 31.93 -35.41
C LEU A 2 15.17 30.71 -35.27
N SER A 3 16.32 30.93 -34.63
CA SER A 3 17.21 29.92 -34.10
C SER A 3 16.61 29.30 -32.84
N HIS A 4 16.70 27.98 -32.69
CA HIS A 4 16.71 27.28 -31.40
C HIS A 4 17.85 26.27 -31.44
N PRO A 5 18.75 26.25 -30.43
CA PRO A 5 19.87 25.34 -30.42
C PRO A 5 19.54 24.00 -29.75
N LEU A 6 20.16 22.99 -30.34
CA LEU A 6 20.45 21.63 -29.89
C LEU A 6 20.62 21.47 -28.37
N CYS A 7 20.09 20.36 -27.84
CA CYS A 7 20.76 19.68 -26.74
C CYS A 7 20.77 18.16 -26.99
N THR A 8 21.97 17.61 -26.81
CA THR A 8 22.53 16.38 -27.35
C THR A 8 22.02 15.10 -26.68
N LEU A 9 21.85 14.05 -27.49
CA LEU A 9 21.88 12.65 -27.05
C LEU A 9 23.30 12.28 -26.64
N SER A 10 23.47 11.75 -25.42
CA SER A 10 24.54 10.82 -25.12
C SER A 10 23.93 9.52 -24.57
N HIS A 11 24.06 8.46 -25.36
CA HIS A 11 23.87 7.10 -24.89
C HIS A 11 25.10 6.68 -24.08
N THR A 12 24.89 6.01 -22.94
CA THR A 12 25.54 4.69 -22.73
C THR A 12 24.87 3.87 -21.63
N HIS A 13 24.64 2.61 -22.02
CA HIS A 13 24.56 1.35 -21.27
C HIS A 13 23.42 1.07 -20.27
N TRP A 14 22.70 0.01 -20.65
CA TRP A 14 21.67 -0.72 -19.92
C TRP A 14 22.27 -1.61 -18.84
N THR A 15 21.64 -1.64 -17.67
CA THR A 15 21.57 -2.85 -16.84
C THR A 15 20.11 -3.26 -16.73
N TYR A 16 19.80 -4.33 -17.46
CA TYR A 16 18.52 -5.03 -17.49
C TYR A 16 18.28 -5.70 -16.14
N TRP A 17 17.18 -5.38 -15.46
CA TRP A 17 16.62 -6.18 -14.37
C TRP A 17 15.08 -6.24 -14.54
N PRO A 18 14.46 -7.37 -14.18
CA PRO A 18 13.32 -7.90 -14.88
C PRO A 18 12.02 -7.13 -14.66
N THR A 19 11.27 -7.07 -15.75
CA THR A 19 9.86 -6.68 -15.87
C THR A 19 8.96 -7.55 -15.01
N HIS A 20 8.81 -7.28 -13.72
CA HIS A 20 7.67 -7.78 -12.96
C HIS A 20 7.15 -6.72 -11.99
N TRP A 21 6.02 -6.15 -12.43
CA TRP A 21 4.93 -5.52 -11.71
C TRP A 21 4.93 -5.70 -10.20
N THR A 22 4.83 -4.57 -9.50
CA THR A 22 4.24 -4.54 -8.17
C THR A 22 3.47 -3.22 -8.04
N HIS A 23 2.16 -3.26 -8.24
CA HIS A 23 1.29 -2.15 -7.84
C HIS A 23 1.31 -2.09 -6.30
N TYR A 24 2.05 -1.15 -5.73
CA TYR A 24 2.05 -0.94 -4.27
C TYR A 24 0.88 -0.01 -3.90
N LEU A 25 -0.14 -0.56 -3.26
CA LEU A 25 -1.13 0.22 -2.53
C LEU A 25 -0.68 0.31 -1.07
N THR A 26 -0.24 1.50 -0.64
CA THR A 26 0.00 1.80 0.76
C THR A 26 -1.22 2.53 1.31
N LEU A 27 -1.98 1.86 2.17
CA LEU A 27 -3.03 2.52 2.94
C LEU A 27 -2.38 3.07 4.22
N THR A 28 -2.22 4.39 4.29
CA THR A 28 -1.91 5.08 5.55
C THR A 28 -3.17 5.79 6.00
N GLY A 29 -3.74 5.39 7.12
CA GLY A 29 -4.84 6.16 7.69
C GLY A 29 -4.32 7.50 8.23
N HIS A 30 -4.84 8.60 7.71
CA HIS A 30 -4.64 9.92 8.28
C HIS A 30 -5.95 10.71 8.19
N ALA A 31 -6.63 10.87 9.32
CA ALA A 31 -7.55 11.97 9.54
C ALA A 31 -6.98 12.79 10.71
N PHE A 32 -6.42 13.97 10.40
CA PHE A 32 -6.17 14.97 11.43
C PHE A 32 -7.52 15.44 12.01
N PRO A 33 -7.59 15.79 13.31
CA PRO A 33 -8.78 16.41 13.88
C PRO A 33 -9.18 17.66 13.08
N PRO A 34 -10.48 17.98 12.98
CA PRO A 34 -11.02 18.99 12.04
C PRO A 34 -10.68 20.45 12.38
N THR A 35 -9.64 20.72 13.17
CA THR A 35 -9.34 22.06 13.71
C THR A 35 -7.97 22.62 13.33
N VAL A 36 -7.20 21.97 12.46
CA VAL A 36 -5.95 22.56 11.92
C VAL A 36 -6.15 22.94 10.46
N HIS A 37 -5.95 24.24 10.15
CA HIS A 37 -6.13 24.88 8.84
C HIS A 37 -5.18 24.40 7.71
N SER A 38 -4.66 23.18 7.79
CA SER A 38 -3.83 22.52 6.79
C SER A 38 -4.36 21.10 6.55
N GLY A 39 -5.38 21.00 5.69
CA GLY A 39 -6.19 19.78 5.50
C GLY A 39 -5.48 18.59 4.81
N PRO A 40 -6.23 17.50 4.51
CA PRO A 40 -5.71 16.26 3.91
C PRO A 40 -4.98 16.46 2.56
N LEU A 41 -5.27 17.55 1.85
CA LEU A 41 -4.59 17.94 0.62
C LEU A 41 -3.09 18.22 0.84
N THR A 42 -2.69 18.65 2.03
CA THR A 42 -1.29 19.01 2.34
C THR A 42 -0.41 17.77 2.45
N CYS A 43 -0.86 16.71 3.13
CA CYS A 43 -0.09 15.46 3.25
C CYS A 43 0.06 14.76 1.89
N LEU A 44 -1.02 14.71 1.10
CA LEU A 44 -1.00 14.11 -0.23
C LEU A 44 -0.12 14.90 -1.20
N ALA A 45 -0.20 16.23 -1.16
CA ALA A 45 0.69 17.08 -1.93
C ALA A 45 2.15 16.85 -1.53
N LEU A 46 2.44 16.73 -0.22
CA LEU A 46 3.78 16.45 0.27
C LEU A 46 4.32 15.11 -0.26
N ILE A 47 3.56 14.02 -0.13
CA ILE A 47 3.99 12.70 -0.63
C ILE A 47 4.24 12.75 -2.14
N ARG A 48 3.37 13.44 -2.90
CA ARG A 48 3.58 13.63 -4.34
C ARG A 48 4.83 14.44 -4.66
N THR A 49 5.11 15.50 -3.91
CA THR A 49 6.33 16.30 -4.09
C THR A 49 7.58 15.51 -3.76
N VAL A 50 7.55 14.65 -2.74
CA VAL A 50 8.67 13.76 -2.39
C VAL A 50 8.87 12.71 -3.49
N ALA A 51 7.79 12.09 -3.99
CA ALA A 51 7.88 11.14 -5.10
C ALA A 51 8.46 11.79 -6.37
N ALA A 52 8.06 13.03 -6.68
CA ALA A 52 8.62 13.79 -7.78
C ALA A 52 10.10 14.15 -7.56
N TRP A 53 10.45 14.62 -6.35
CA TRP A 53 11.83 14.95 -5.98
C TRP A 53 12.77 13.75 -6.13
N LEU A 54 12.29 12.54 -5.79
CA LEU A 54 13.03 11.29 -5.92
C LEU A 54 12.93 10.64 -7.30
N SER A 55 12.28 11.28 -8.28
CA SER A 55 12.07 10.74 -9.64
C SER A 55 11.36 9.37 -9.65
N LEU A 56 10.32 9.23 -8.82
CA LEU A 56 9.54 8.00 -8.67
C LEU A 56 8.15 8.09 -9.35
N THR A 57 7.84 9.17 -10.06
CA THR A 57 6.50 9.42 -10.61
C THR A 57 6.06 8.43 -11.69
N ASP A 58 7.00 7.67 -12.27
CA ASP A 58 6.75 6.58 -13.21
C ASP A 58 6.31 5.27 -12.52
N ARG A 59 6.64 5.11 -11.23
CA ARG A 59 6.42 3.87 -10.46
C ARG A 59 5.53 4.04 -9.23
N VAL A 60 5.37 5.26 -8.73
CA VAL A 60 4.58 5.59 -7.54
C VAL A 60 3.43 6.51 -7.91
N GLN A 61 2.21 6.01 -7.69
CA GLN A 61 1.00 6.79 -7.83
C GLN A 61 0.39 7.05 -6.45
N VAL A 62 0.24 8.32 -6.09
CA VAL A 62 -0.41 8.73 -4.84
C VAL A 62 -1.85 9.13 -5.14
N MET A 63 -2.80 8.39 -4.56
CA MET A 63 -4.22 8.59 -4.80
C MET A 63 -4.95 9.02 -3.53
N ASN A 64 -5.82 10.01 -3.65
CA ASN A 64 -6.78 10.41 -2.62
C ASN A 64 -8.13 9.82 -2.98
N SER A 65 -8.42 8.62 -2.50
CA SER A 65 -9.67 7.94 -2.75
C SER A 65 -9.99 7.02 -1.59
N ASP A 66 -11.28 6.79 -1.36
CA ASP A 66 -11.70 5.61 -0.62
C ASP A 66 -11.33 4.37 -1.43
N ILE A 67 -10.88 3.32 -0.73
CA ILE A 67 -10.45 2.07 -1.35
C ILE A 67 -11.63 1.33 -2.00
N VAL A 68 -12.84 1.47 -1.45
CA VAL A 68 -14.04 0.83 -2.03
C VAL A 68 -14.40 1.39 -3.40
N CYS A 69 -13.93 2.61 -3.72
CA CYS A 69 -14.09 3.22 -5.03
C CYS A 69 -13.03 2.76 -6.04
N GLN A 70 -12.09 1.91 -5.64
CA GLN A 70 -10.93 1.48 -6.45
C GLN A 70 -10.83 -0.05 -6.58
N PRO A 71 -11.94 -0.77 -6.84
CA PRO A 71 -11.93 -2.23 -6.85
C PRO A 71 -11.02 -2.81 -7.93
N GLU A 72 -10.95 -2.18 -9.11
CA GLU A 72 -10.09 -2.63 -10.20
C GLU A 72 -8.61 -2.58 -9.80
N LEU A 73 -8.16 -1.47 -9.19
CA LEU A 73 -6.81 -1.32 -8.70
C LEU A 73 -6.50 -2.39 -7.63
N VAL A 74 -7.37 -2.55 -6.64
CA VAL A 74 -7.20 -3.54 -5.56
C VAL A 74 -7.16 -4.97 -6.12
N SER A 75 -8.04 -5.30 -7.06
CA SER A 75 -8.09 -6.63 -7.67
C SER A 75 -6.90 -6.92 -8.59
N SER A 76 -6.27 -5.88 -9.15
CA SER A 76 -5.09 -6.04 -10.01
C SER A 76 -3.79 -6.20 -9.22
N ALA A 77 -3.74 -5.75 -7.96
CA ALA A 77 -2.52 -5.67 -7.17
C ALA A 77 -1.92 -7.06 -6.82
N ASP A 78 -0.64 -7.24 -7.11
CA ASP A 78 0.12 -8.44 -6.72
C ASP A 78 0.52 -8.41 -5.24
N VAL A 79 0.73 -7.22 -4.69
CA VAL A 79 1.09 -6.99 -3.28
C VAL A 79 0.23 -5.86 -2.73
N VAL A 80 -0.39 -6.06 -1.57
CA VAL A 80 -1.17 -5.05 -0.86
C VAL A 80 -0.54 -4.81 0.51
N VAL A 81 -0.20 -3.55 0.82
CA VAL A 81 0.43 -3.18 2.08
C VAL A 81 -0.59 -2.47 2.97
N LEU A 82 -0.92 -3.10 4.10
CA LEU A 82 -1.88 -2.62 5.08
C LEU A 82 -1.12 -2.20 6.35
N ASN A 83 -0.72 -0.93 6.43
CA ASN A 83 -0.03 -0.37 7.58
C ASN A 83 -0.99 0.46 8.46
N ASN A 84 -1.33 -0.08 9.62
CA ASN A 84 -2.21 0.52 10.62
C ASN A 84 -3.53 1.02 10.02
N VAL A 85 -4.18 0.13 9.29
CA VAL A 85 -5.37 0.47 8.51
C VAL A 85 -6.64 0.37 9.36
N PHE A 86 -7.52 1.36 9.19
CA PHE A 86 -8.89 1.44 9.71
C PHE A 86 -9.10 1.61 11.22
N GLN A 87 -8.31 0.97 12.09
CA GLN A 87 -8.64 0.86 13.52
C GLN A 87 -8.81 2.20 14.26
N PHE A 88 -8.10 3.24 13.80
CA PHE A 88 -8.14 4.57 14.39
C PHE A 88 -9.05 5.55 13.64
N PHE A 89 -9.61 5.15 12.49
CA PHE A 89 -10.22 6.08 11.54
C PHE A 89 -11.69 5.82 11.26
N LEU A 90 -12.17 4.61 11.55
CA LEU A 90 -13.52 4.17 11.22
C LEU A 90 -14.21 3.56 12.44
N GLU A 91 -15.53 3.68 12.50
CA GLU A 91 -16.37 2.94 13.44
C GLU A 91 -16.30 1.44 13.14
N LEU A 92 -16.52 0.59 14.15
CA LEU A 92 -16.34 -0.87 14.03
C LEU A 92 -17.13 -1.48 12.86
N ASP A 93 -18.38 -1.06 12.64
CA ASP A 93 -19.18 -1.57 11.53
C ASP A 93 -18.57 -1.23 10.16
N LYS A 94 -18.06 0.00 10.01
CA LYS A 94 -17.38 0.43 8.78
C LYS A 94 -16.05 -0.28 8.60
N GLN A 95 -15.31 -0.52 9.69
CA GLN A 95 -14.10 -1.35 9.64
C GLN A 95 -14.44 -2.75 9.12
N ALA A 96 -15.51 -3.38 9.62
CA ALA A 96 -15.94 -4.70 9.17
C ALA A 96 -16.28 -4.70 7.67
N ASP A 97 -16.97 -3.68 7.17
CA ASP A 97 -17.27 -3.53 5.74
C ASP A 97 -16.01 -3.37 4.88
N MET A 98 -15.01 -2.61 5.35
CA MET A 98 -13.73 -2.48 4.64
C MET A 98 -12.99 -3.82 4.55
N TRP A 99 -13.00 -4.61 5.63
CA TRP A 99 -12.39 -5.92 5.63
C TRP A 99 -13.13 -6.91 4.73
N ARG A 100 -14.47 -6.87 4.69
CA ARG A 100 -15.25 -7.68 3.74
C ARG A 100 -14.94 -7.31 2.29
N PHE A 101 -14.83 -6.02 2.00
CA PHE A 101 -14.43 -5.53 0.68
C PHE A 101 -13.03 -6.01 0.30
N LEU A 102 -12.03 -5.89 1.18
CA LEU A 102 -10.68 -6.39 0.91
C LEU A 102 -10.68 -7.89 0.64
N ARG A 103 -11.38 -8.66 1.48
CA ARG A 103 -11.53 -10.11 1.30
C ARG A 103 -12.15 -10.47 -0.05
N SER A 104 -13.17 -9.73 -0.51
CA SER A 104 -13.85 -10.04 -1.76
C SER A 104 -13.11 -9.56 -3.01
N THR A 105 -12.19 -8.61 -2.86
CA THR A 105 -11.64 -7.86 -4.00
C THR A 105 -10.18 -8.19 -4.26
N VAL A 106 -9.37 -8.44 -3.22
CA VAL A 106 -7.98 -8.83 -3.41
C VAL A 106 -7.92 -10.20 -4.10
N LYS A 107 -7.16 -10.30 -5.19
CA LYS A 107 -7.09 -11.52 -5.99
C LYS A 107 -6.41 -12.68 -5.24
N PRO A 108 -6.82 -13.93 -5.49
CA PRO A 108 -6.07 -15.12 -5.08
C PRO A 108 -4.62 -15.07 -5.53
N GLY A 109 -3.71 -15.53 -4.69
CA GLY A 109 -2.27 -15.52 -4.93
C GLY A 109 -1.58 -14.19 -4.63
N ALA A 110 -2.31 -13.09 -4.42
CA ALA A 110 -1.71 -11.82 -3.98
C ALA A 110 -1.08 -11.96 -2.59
N ILE A 111 -0.07 -11.13 -2.33
CA ILE A 111 0.60 -11.05 -1.03
C ILE A 111 0.04 -9.87 -0.24
N LEU A 112 -0.42 -10.12 0.98
CA LEU A 112 -0.71 -9.08 1.96
C LEU A 112 0.50 -8.89 2.86
N VAL A 113 0.93 -7.64 3.02
CA VAL A 113 1.91 -7.23 4.03
C VAL A 113 1.15 -6.41 5.04
N THR A 114 1.04 -6.88 6.28
CA THR A 114 0.23 -6.21 7.30
C THR A 114 1.05 -5.86 8.53
N ILE A 115 0.72 -4.71 9.10
CA ILE A 115 1.08 -4.32 10.46
C ILE A 115 -0.12 -3.55 11.02
N PRO A 116 -0.75 -3.97 12.14
CA PRO A 116 -0.47 -5.21 12.89
C PRO A 116 -0.78 -6.48 12.09
N ALA A 117 -0.48 -7.64 12.67
CA ALA A 117 -0.84 -8.94 12.11
C ALA A 117 -2.37 -9.07 11.97
N LEU A 118 -2.85 -9.78 10.94
CA LEU A 118 -4.29 -9.92 10.71
C LEU A 118 -5.03 -10.54 11.91
N HIS A 119 -4.44 -11.53 12.57
CA HIS A 119 -5.06 -12.15 13.75
C HIS A 119 -5.20 -11.20 14.96
N GLN A 120 -4.49 -10.07 14.96
CA GLN A 120 -4.61 -9.03 15.99
C GLN A 120 -5.70 -8.01 15.65
N VAL A 121 -6.23 -8.02 14.42
CA VAL A 121 -7.31 -7.14 13.98
C VAL A 121 -8.66 -7.67 14.48
N LEU A 122 -9.09 -7.17 15.65
CA LEU A 122 -10.29 -7.61 16.38
C LEU A 122 -11.59 -7.58 15.56
N VAL A 123 -11.67 -6.73 14.53
CA VAL A 123 -12.90 -6.57 13.73
C VAL A 123 -13.07 -7.67 12.68
N LEU A 124 -12.05 -8.50 12.41
CA LEU A 124 -12.19 -9.58 11.44
C LEU A 124 -13.22 -10.63 11.85
N ASP A 125 -13.31 -10.94 13.14
CA ASP A 125 -14.33 -11.85 13.68
C ASP A 125 -15.73 -11.25 13.50
N GLN A 126 -15.90 -9.95 13.77
CA GLN A 126 -17.16 -9.22 13.54
C GLN A 126 -17.51 -9.13 12.05
N ALA A 127 -16.49 -9.09 11.18
CA ALA A 127 -16.65 -9.14 9.75
C ALA A 127 -17.11 -10.53 9.25
N GLY A 128 -17.06 -11.57 10.09
CA GLY A 128 -17.35 -12.95 9.72
C GLY A 128 -16.25 -13.56 8.86
N ILE A 129 -15.02 -13.08 9.00
CA ILE A 129 -13.89 -13.49 8.16
C ILE A 129 -13.08 -14.56 8.88
N ASP A 130 -13.19 -15.79 8.38
CA ASP A 130 -12.28 -16.86 8.76
C ASP A 130 -10.94 -16.69 8.03
N LEU A 131 -9.91 -16.28 8.76
CA LEU A 131 -8.56 -16.11 8.25
C LEU A 131 -8.01 -17.40 7.64
N SER A 132 -8.33 -18.56 8.20
CA SER A 132 -7.87 -19.84 7.68
C SER A 132 -8.45 -20.17 6.31
N GLN A 133 -9.59 -19.59 5.94
CA GLN A 133 -10.20 -19.75 4.63
C GLN A 133 -9.78 -18.66 3.65
N TRP A 134 -9.32 -17.51 4.13
CA TRP A 134 -8.96 -16.38 3.29
C TRP A 134 -7.48 -16.35 2.93
N VAL A 135 -6.61 -16.61 3.91
CA VAL A 135 -5.16 -16.41 3.77
C VAL A 135 -4.35 -17.53 4.39
N GLU A 136 -3.10 -17.65 3.95
CA GLU A 136 -2.06 -18.47 4.54
C GLU A 136 -0.92 -17.56 4.99
N GLU A 137 -0.48 -17.64 6.25
CA GLU A 137 0.72 -16.93 6.70
C GLU A 137 1.96 -17.53 6.06
N ILE A 138 2.82 -16.68 5.49
CA ILE A 138 4.05 -17.10 4.82
C ILE A 138 5.28 -16.47 5.49
N PRO A 139 6.45 -17.12 5.42
CA PRO A 139 7.68 -16.56 5.98
C PRO A 139 7.97 -15.17 5.41
N LEU A 140 8.47 -14.26 6.26
CA LEU A 140 8.95 -12.97 5.82
C LEU A 140 10.06 -13.15 4.77
N HIS A 141 9.89 -12.49 3.62
CA HIS A 141 10.86 -12.57 2.54
C HIS A 141 11.91 -11.48 2.71
N ASN A 142 13.18 -11.85 2.58
CA ASN A 142 14.33 -10.93 2.56
C ASN A 142 14.49 -10.05 3.81
N VAL A 143 14.21 -10.61 5.00
CA VAL A 143 14.37 -9.96 6.32
C VAL A 143 15.75 -9.34 6.53
N HIS A 144 16.80 -9.95 5.98
CA HIS A 144 18.18 -9.50 6.16
C HIS A 144 18.56 -8.26 5.33
N ALA A 145 17.73 -7.86 4.35
CA ALA A 145 17.97 -6.68 3.52
C ALA A 145 17.48 -5.37 4.16
N VAL A 146 16.86 -5.45 5.34
CA VAL A 146 16.25 -4.29 6.02
C VAL A 146 16.90 -4.10 7.37
N THR A 147 17.37 -2.88 7.65
CA THR A 147 17.83 -2.45 9.00
C THR A 147 16.61 -2.06 9.83
N ILE A 148 15.73 -3.02 10.08
CA ILE A 148 14.57 -2.86 10.97
C ILE A 148 14.88 -3.59 12.27
N ASP A 149 14.56 -2.97 13.40
CA ASP A 149 14.75 -3.59 14.70
C ASP A 149 13.89 -4.86 14.80
N LYS A 150 14.41 -5.88 15.49
CA LYS A 150 13.75 -7.20 15.52
C LYS A 150 12.32 -7.13 16.07
N GLU A 151 12.09 -6.24 17.03
CA GLU A 151 10.79 -5.99 17.64
C GLU A 151 9.78 -5.44 16.63
N ASP A 152 10.18 -4.42 15.85
CA ASP A 152 9.33 -3.86 14.78
C ASP A 152 9.05 -4.87 13.66
N LEU A 153 10.01 -5.75 13.38
CA LEU A 153 9.85 -6.80 12.38
C LEU A 153 8.87 -7.90 12.80
N GLU A 154 8.76 -8.18 14.11
CA GLU A 154 7.84 -9.20 14.63
C GLU A 154 6.37 -8.83 14.41
N GLU A 155 6.07 -7.52 14.33
CA GLU A 155 4.73 -7.00 14.08
C GLU A 155 4.33 -7.06 12.59
N VAL A 156 5.31 -7.11 11.69
CA VAL A 156 5.06 -7.23 10.25
C VAL A 156 4.80 -8.69 9.90
N LYS A 157 3.67 -8.95 9.24
CA LYS A 157 3.32 -10.29 8.75
C LYS A 157 3.05 -10.30 7.26
N HIS A 158 3.44 -11.41 6.62
CA HIS A 158 3.13 -11.69 5.23
C HIS A 158 2.09 -12.79 5.15
N TYR A 159 1.10 -12.58 4.29
CA TYR A 159 0.06 -13.55 4.00
C TYR A 159 -0.06 -13.74 2.49
N ARG A 160 -0.36 -14.96 2.06
CA ARG A 160 -0.80 -15.26 0.71
C ARG A 160 -2.31 -15.45 0.70
N VAL A 161 -3.02 -14.74 -0.18
CA VAL A 161 -4.46 -14.92 -0.39
C VAL A 161 -4.69 -16.25 -1.09
N LYS A 162 -5.62 -17.05 -0.56
CA LYS A 162 -5.99 -18.38 -1.08
C LYS A 162 -6.87 -18.29 -2.32
#